data_AF-A0A7X9BP04-F1
#
_entry.id   AF-A0A7X9BP04-F1
#
_cell.length_a   1.000
_cell.length_b   1.000
_cell.length_c   1.000
_cell.angle_alpha   90.00
_cell.angle_beta   90.00
_cell.angle_gamma   90.00
#
_symmetry.space_group_name_H-M   'P 1'
#
loop_
_entity.id
_entity.type
_entity.pdbx_description
1 polymer ?
#
loop_
_entity_poly.entity_id
_entity_poly.type
_entity_poly.pdbx_seq_one_letter_code
_entity_poly.pdbx_strand_id
1 'polypeptide(L)'
;MKQVISFLPNLFKLVGGLMGDRRVPFFEKLLVVGLLGYVLFPLDLVPDLIPLAGQLDDLLLAAIVIQRLLNRAEPETLSQYWNGSPVVLEWLRKFLDKLLFFLPAGVKGSPPRDPDVIDVDWRIKE
;
A
#
# COMPACT_ATOMS: atom_id res chain seq x y z
N MET A 1 -4.29 -4.47 -21.60
CA MET A 1 -5.13 -5.17 -20.60
C MET A 1 -4.35 -6.13 -19.70
N LYS A 2 -3.37 -6.91 -20.19
CA LYS A 2 -2.58 -7.86 -19.34
C LYS A 2 -1.96 -7.25 -18.08
N GLN A 3 -1.54 -5.97 -18.12
CA GLN A 3 -0.94 -5.28 -16.96
C GLN A 3 -1.93 -5.00 -15.81
N VAL A 4 -3.22 -4.78 -16.12
CA VAL A 4 -4.25 -4.56 -15.08
C VAL A 4 -4.57 -5.86 -14.37
N ILE A 5 -4.57 -6.97 -15.12
CA ILE A 5 -4.84 -8.31 -14.60
C ILE A 5 -3.68 -8.78 -13.70
N SER A 6 -2.43 -8.44 -14.03
CA SER A 6 -1.28 -8.78 -13.20
C SER A 6 -1.06 -7.83 -12.02
N PHE A 7 -1.81 -6.73 -11.91
CA PHE A 7 -1.66 -5.77 -10.83
C PHE A 7 -1.90 -6.40 -9.46
N LEU A 8 -3.04 -7.09 -9.27
CA LEU A 8 -3.37 -7.75 -8.01
C LEU A 8 -2.28 -8.73 -7.54
N PRO A 9 -1.88 -9.74 -8.33
CA PRO A 9 -0.86 -10.69 -7.87
C PRO A 9 0.49 -10.00 -7.60
N ASN A 10 0.85 -8.96 -8.36
CA ASN A 10 2.06 -8.19 -8.10
C ASN A 10 1.97 -7.38 -6.81
N LEU A 11 0.79 -6.82 -6.50
CA LEU A 11 0.54 -6.12 -5.24
C LEU A 11 0.59 -7.08 -4.05
N PHE A 12 -0.01 -8.27 -4.16
CA PHE A 12 0.07 -9.29 -3.12
C PHE A 12 1.51 -9.75 -2.88
N LYS A 13 2.29 -9.97 -3.94
CA LYS A 13 3.72 -10.31 -3.83
C LYS A 13 4.50 -9.18 -3.16
N LEU A 14 4.23 -7.93 -3.50
CA LEU A 14 4.84 -6.76 -2.88
C LEU A 14 4.52 -6.69 -1.38
N VAL A 15 3.23 -6.68 -1.02
CA VAL A 15 2.79 -6.61 0.38
C VAL A 15 3.35 -7.79 1.17
N GLY A 16 3.23 -9.03 0.66
CA GLY A 16 3.75 -10.23 1.31
C GLY A 16 5.28 -10.18 1.50
N GLY A 17 6.01 -9.68 0.51
CA GLY A 17 7.46 -9.48 0.61
C GLY A 17 7.84 -8.46 1.69
N LEU A 18 7.16 -7.31 1.70
CA LEU A 18 7.37 -6.26 2.70
C LEU A 18 7.02 -6.72 4.12
N MET A 19 5.99 -7.56 4.28
CA MET A 19 5.64 -8.18 5.54
C MET A 19 6.77 -9.07 6.08
N GLY A 20 7.49 -9.78 5.21
CA GLY A 20 8.64 -10.60 5.57
C GLY A 20 9.95 -9.82 5.78
N ASP A 21 10.09 -8.63 5.20
CA ASP A 21 11.36 -7.91 5.15
C ASP A 21 11.70 -7.20 6.48
N ARG A 22 12.90 -7.44 7.02
CA ARG A 22 13.33 -6.83 8.30
C ARG A 22 13.53 -5.31 8.22
N ARG A 23 13.71 -4.75 7.02
CA ARG A 23 13.86 -3.30 6.81
C ARG A 23 12.56 -2.54 6.98
N VAL A 24 11.41 -3.22 6.88
CA VAL A 24 10.09 -2.63 7.09
C VAL A 24 9.77 -2.59 8.59
N PRO A 25 9.42 -1.42 9.17
CA PRO A 25 9.11 -1.30 10.58
C PRO A 25 7.96 -2.21 11.02
N PHE A 26 8.10 -2.82 12.20
CA PHE A 26 7.10 -3.74 12.74
C PHE A 26 5.70 -3.11 12.85
N PHE A 27 5.62 -1.83 13.20
CA PHE A 27 4.34 -1.12 13.32
C PHE A 27 3.54 -1.13 12.01
N GLU A 28 4.19 -0.96 10.86
CA GLU A 28 3.50 -0.95 9.56
C GLU A 28 2.97 -2.35 9.21
N LYS A 29 3.71 -3.39 9.60
CA LYS A 29 3.26 -4.78 9.45
C LYS A 29 2.04 -5.07 10.33
N LEU A 30 2.06 -4.54 11.55
CA LEU A 30 0.93 -4.67 12.47
C LEU A 30 -0.32 -4.00 11.92
N LEU A 31 -0.19 -2.86 11.23
CA LEU A 31 -1.32 -2.22 10.55
C LEU A 31 -1.89 -3.08 9.42
N VAL A 32 -1.05 -3.76 8.63
CA VAL A 32 -1.51 -4.70 7.59
C VAL A 32 -2.26 -5.88 8.22
N VAL A 33 -1.72 -6.47 9.29
CA VAL A 33 -2.39 -7.56 10.01
C VAL A 33 -3.70 -7.07 10.65
N GLY A 34 -3.71 -5.86 11.22
CA GLY A 34 -4.90 -5.25 11.79
C GLY A 34 -5.99 -5.01 10.74
N LEU A 35 -5.63 -4.49 9.56
CA LEU A 35 -6.54 -4.35 8.43
C LEU A 35 -7.12 -5.70 7.99
N LEU A 36 -6.28 -6.73 7.84
CA LEU A 36 -6.76 -8.06 7.48
C LEU A 36 -7.68 -8.64 8.56
N GLY A 37 -7.31 -8.47 9.83
CA GLY A 37 -8.15 -8.87 10.96
C GLY A 37 -9.50 -8.16 10.94
N TYR A 38 -9.51 -6.86 10.66
CA TYR A 38 -10.72 -6.07 10.55
C TYR A 38 -11.61 -6.53 9.38
N VAL A 39 -11.04 -6.73 8.17
CA VAL A 39 -11.80 -7.20 6.99
C VAL A 39 -12.32 -8.64 7.16
N LEU A 40 -11.57 -9.51 7.84
CA LEU A 40 -11.94 -10.92 8.01
C LEU A 40 -12.85 -11.18 9.22
N PHE A 41 -12.97 -10.23 10.14
CA PHE A 41 -13.73 -10.41 11.37
C PHE A 41 -15.14 -9.80 11.23
N PRO A 42 -16.20 -10.61 11.34
CA PRO A 42 -17.59 -10.18 11.11
C PRO A 42 -18.20 -9.36 12.27
N LEU A 43 -17.38 -8.61 13.02
CA LEU A 43 -17.88 -7.70 14.06
C LEU A 43 -17.77 -6.27 13.54
N ASP A 44 -18.77 -5.87 12.75
CA ASP A 44 -18.97 -4.47 12.36
C ASP A 44 -19.12 -3.61 13.64
N LEU A 45 -18.11 -2.81 13.95
CA LEU A 45 -18.19 -1.77 15.00
C LEU A 45 -19.13 -0.61 14.59
N VAL A 46 -19.53 -0.57 13.32
CA VAL A 46 -20.50 0.38 12.76
C VAL A 46 -21.72 -0.41 12.31
N PRO A 47 -22.82 -0.41 13.08
CA PRO A 47 -24.08 -0.98 12.62
C PRO A 47 -24.47 -0.36 11.28
N ASP A 48 -24.97 -1.17 10.35
CA ASP A 48 -25.43 -0.85 8.99
C ASP A 48 -26.53 0.23 8.92
N LEU A 49 -26.25 1.46 9.38
CA LEU A 49 -27.22 2.55 9.45
C LEU A 49 -27.14 3.48 8.23
N ILE A 50 -26.04 3.42 7.45
CA ILE A 50 -25.84 4.22 6.25
C ILE A 50 -25.45 3.30 5.09
N PRO A 51 -26.38 2.98 4.18
CA PRO A 51 -26.06 2.27 2.95
C PRO A 51 -24.96 3.04 2.21
N LEU A 52 -23.84 2.38 1.89
CA LEU A 52 -22.61 2.88 1.23
C LEU A 52 -21.47 3.38 2.13
N ALA A 53 -21.70 3.72 3.41
CA ALA A 53 -20.62 4.26 4.26
C ALA A 53 -19.61 3.18 4.71
N GLY A 54 -20.09 1.97 5.03
CA GLY A 54 -19.21 0.89 5.51
C GLY A 54 -18.12 0.51 4.51
N GLN A 55 -18.43 0.48 3.20
CA GLN A 55 -17.46 0.11 2.17
C GLN A 55 -16.40 1.18 1.90
N LEU A 56 -16.72 2.45 2.15
CA LEU A 56 -15.77 3.55 1.94
C LEU A 56 -14.71 3.58 3.04
N ASP A 57 -15.08 3.24 4.28
CA ASP A 57 -14.14 3.20 5.40
C ASP A 57 -13.06 2.14 5.18
N ASP A 58 -13.45 0.92 4.79
CA ASP A 58 -12.53 -0.18 4.52
C ASP A 58 -11.53 0.16 3.40
N LEU A 59 -12.01 0.82 2.35
CA LEU A 59 -11.18 1.27 1.23
C LEU A 59 -10.20 2.37 1.64
N LEU A 60 -10.65 3.33 2.45
CA LEU A 60 -9.79 4.40 2.96
C LEU A 60 -8.74 3.84 3.93
N LEU A 61 -9.15 2.94 4.84
CA LEU A 61 -8.24 2.26 5.75
C LEU A 61 -7.20 1.45 4.99
N ALA A 62 -7.62 0.67 3.98
CA ALA A 62 -6.71 -0.06 3.12
C ALA A 62 -5.73 0.86 2.38
N ALA A 63 -6.22 1.98 1.83
CA ALA A 63 -5.38 2.97 1.15
C ALA A 63 -4.32 3.57 2.09
N ILE A 64 -4.71 3.93 3.32
CA ILE A 64 -3.79 4.47 4.35
C ILE A 64 -2.72 3.43 4.69
N VAL A 65 -3.14 2.19 4.98
CA VAL A 65 -2.22 1.11 5.38
C VAL A 65 -1.23 0.79 4.25
N ILE A 66 -1.71 0.68 3.00
CA ILE A 66 -0.84 0.47 1.85
C ILE A 66 0.11 1.65 1.66
N GLN A 67 -0.38 2.89 1.70
CA GLN A 67 0.46 4.08 1.54
C GLN A 67 1.58 4.10 2.58
N ARG A 68 1.24 3.86 3.86
CA ARG A 68 2.23 3.85 4.93
C ARG A 68 3.27 2.74 4.77
N LEU A 69 2.82 1.54 4.39
CA LEU A 69 3.71 0.42 4.11
C LEU A 69 4.70 0.76 3.00
N LEU A 70 4.21 1.36 1.91
CA LEU A 70 5.03 1.76 0.76
C LEU A 70 6.00 2.90 1.12
N ASN A 71 5.56 3.91 1.87
CA ASN A 71 6.39 5.05 2.25
C ASN A 71 7.51 4.69 3.23
N ARG A 72 7.34 3.60 3.98
CA ARG A 72 8.29 3.14 4.99
C ARG A 72 9.29 2.12 4.45
N ALA A 73 8.96 1.48 3.34
CA ALA A 73 9.88 0.61 2.62
C ALA A 73 10.91 1.44 1.85
N GLU A 74 12.17 0.99 1.87
CA GLU A 74 13.22 1.58 1.04
C GLU A 74 12.98 1.25 -0.44
N PRO A 75 13.36 2.13 -1.39
CA PRO A 75 13.15 1.90 -2.82
C PRO A 75 13.68 0.54 -3.31
N GLU A 76 14.84 0.12 -2.82
CA GLU A 76 15.46 -1.17 -3.15
C GLU A 76 14.60 -2.34 -2.68
N THR A 77 13.94 -2.19 -1.53
CA THR A 77 13.03 -3.18 -0.98
C THR A 77 11.75 -3.27 -1.81
N LEU A 78 11.21 -2.13 -2.25
CA LEU A 78 10.04 -2.09 -3.13
C LEU A 78 10.36 -2.77 -4.47
N SER A 79 11.48 -2.43 -5.09
CA SER A 79 11.92 -3.03 -6.37
C SER A 79 12.21 -4.52 -6.27
N GLN A 80 12.67 -5.00 -5.11
CA GLN A 80 12.92 -6.42 -4.88
C GLN A 80 11.63 -7.27 -4.92
N TYR A 81 10.52 -6.76 -4.38
CA TYR A 81 9.27 -7.52 -4.29
C TYR A 81 8.24 -7.15 -5.36
N TRP A 82 8.36 -5.98 -5.99
CA TRP A 82 7.50 -5.56 -7.08
C TRP A 82 7.88 -6.29 -8.38
N ASN A 83 6.93 -7.06 -8.92
CA ASN A 83 7.10 -7.83 -10.15
C ASN A 83 6.28 -7.25 -11.33
N GLY A 84 5.76 -6.03 -11.15
CA GLY A 84 4.98 -5.30 -12.15
C GLY A 84 5.79 -4.21 -12.84
N SER A 85 5.12 -3.44 -13.69
CA SER A 85 5.74 -2.26 -14.30
C SER A 85 6.03 -1.19 -13.23
N PRO A 86 7.23 -0.60 -13.21
CA PRO A 86 7.54 0.53 -12.31
C PRO A 86 6.58 1.70 -12.45
N VAL A 87 6.11 1.96 -13.68
CA VAL A 87 5.13 3.01 -13.99
C VAL A 87 3.82 2.78 -13.23
N VAL A 88 3.41 1.52 -13.06
CA VAL A 88 2.16 1.19 -12.35
C VAL A 88 2.31 1.37 -10.84
N LEU A 89 3.47 1.02 -10.27
CA LEU A 89 3.76 1.27 -8.86
C LEU A 89 3.80 2.77 -8.56
N GLU A 90 4.44 3.54 -9.44
CA GLU A 90 4.50 4.99 -9.34
C GLU A 90 3.12 5.63 -9.45
N TRP A 91 2.32 5.17 -10.41
CA TRP A 91 0.93 5.60 -10.55
C TRP A 91 0.11 5.29 -9.30
N LEU A 92 0.26 4.09 -8.72
CA LEU A 92 -0.40 3.70 -7.47
C LEU A 92 -0.01 4.65 -6.33
N ARG A 93 1.28 4.91 -6.14
CA ARG A 93 1.77 5.81 -5.08
C ARG A 93 1.22 7.22 -5.23
N LYS A 94 1.27 7.78 -6.45
CA LYS A 94 0.69 9.09 -6.77
C LYS A 94 -0.82 9.11 -6.58
N PHE A 95 -1.50 8.04 -6.96
CA PHE A 95 -2.94 7.91 -6.75
C PHE A 95 -3.28 7.87 -5.25
N LEU A 96 -2.54 7.11 -4.44
CA LEU A 96 -2.73 7.05 -2.99
C LEU A 96 -2.43 8.40 -2.33
N ASP A 97 -1.36 9.08 -2.73
CA ASP A 97 -1.02 10.41 -2.23
C ASP A 97 -2.12 11.43 -2.53
N LYS A 98 -2.65 11.42 -3.76
CA LYS A 98 -3.83 12.20 -4.13
C LYS A 98 -5.05 11.75 -3.34
N LEU A 99 -5.39 10.47 -3.32
CA LEU A 99 -6.58 9.98 -2.63
C LEU A 99 -6.59 10.39 -1.15
N LEU A 100 -5.42 10.41 -0.52
CA LEU A 100 -5.27 10.72 0.89
C LEU A 100 -4.86 12.17 1.14
N PHE A 101 -4.81 13.04 0.11
CA PHE A 101 -4.28 14.41 0.23
C PHE A 101 -4.96 15.19 1.36
N PHE A 102 -6.24 14.93 1.61
CA PHE A 102 -7.08 15.62 2.59
C PHE A 102 -6.86 15.15 4.03
N LEU A 103 -6.17 14.02 4.26
CA LEU A 103 -5.89 13.52 5.60
C LEU A 103 -4.75 14.30 6.28
N PRO A 104 -4.79 14.46 7.61
CA PRO A 104 -3.70 15.09 8.34
C PRO A 104 -2.42 14.25 8.26
N ALA A 105 -1.26 14.91 8.33
CA ALA A 105 0.05 14.25 8.21
C ALA A 105 0.29 13.14 9.25
N GLY A 106 -0.35 13.24 10.43
CA GLY A 106 -0.29 12.20 11.45
C GLY A 106 -0.90 10.85 11.02
N VAL A 107 -1.80 10.85 10.03
CA VAL A 107 -2.48 9.64 9.53
C VAL A 107 -1.73 9.02 8.35
N LYS A 108 -1.20 9.85 7.43
CA LYS A 108 -0.45 9.44 6.21
C LYS A 108 0.87 8.71 6.50
N GLY A 109 1.35 8.76 7.75
CA GLY A 109 2.71 8.37 8.08
C GLY A 109 3.73 9.40 7.55
N SER A 110 5.02 9.10 7.71
CA SER A 110 6.05 9.98 7.15
C SER A 110 5.93 10.04 5.62
N PRO A 111 6.22 11.19 5.00
CA PRO A 111 6.26 11.31 3.54
C PRO A 111 7.22 10.27 2.94
N PRO A 112 7.06 9.94 1.64
CA PRO A 112 8.02 9.12 0.91
C PRO A 112 9.46 9.51 1.27
N ARG A 113 10.28 8.53 1.65
CA ARG A 113 11.70 8.77 1.98
C ARG A 113 12.45 9.44 0.82
N ASP A 114 12.01 9.18 -0.41
CA ASP A 114 12.45 9.87 -1.61
C ASP A 114 11.30 9.89 -2.65
N PRO A 115 10.83 11.07 -3.08
CA PRO A 115 9.77 11.21 -4.08
C PRO A 115 10.24 10.99 -5.54
N ASP A 116 11.55 11.02 -5.81
CA ASP A 116 12.11 10.99 -7.17
C ASP A 116 12.89 9.68 -7.49
N VAL A 117 13.15 8.81 -6.51
CA VAL A 117 13.97 7.58 -6.66
C VAL A 117 13.23 6.36 -7.22
N ILE A 118 12.21 6.55 -8.07
CA ILE A 118 11.88 5.48 -9.06
C ILE A 118 12.85 5.54 -10.26
N ASP A 119 13.88 6.39 -10.20
CA ASP A 119 15.06 6.36 -11.08
C ASP A 119 16.16 5.41 -10.58
N VAL A 120 15.83 4.41 -9.75
CA VAL A 120 16.62 3.17 -9.75
C VAL A 120 16.59 2.68 -11.18
N ASP A 121 17.71 2.84 -11.89
CA ASP A 121 18.02 2.18 -13.15
C ASP A 121 17.45 0.77 -13.04
N TRP A 122 16.26 0.56 -13.61
CA TRP A 122 15.57 -0.72 -13.66
C TRP A 122 16.33 -1.52 -14.70
N ARG A 123 17.62 -1.72 -14.44
CA ARG A 123 18.57 -2.38 -15.31
C ARG A 123 18.09 -3.80 -15.37
N ILE A 124 17.27 -4.02 -16.38
CA ILE A 124 16.76 -5.32 -16.75
C ILE A 124 18.01 -6.18 -16.83
N LYS A 125 18.10 -7.15 -15.93
CA LYS A 125 18.97 -8.29 -16.16
C LYS A 125 18.38 -8.97 -17.39
N GLU A 126 18.94 -8.63 -18.56
CA GLU A 126 18.77 -9.39 -19.81
C GLU A 126 19.09 -10.87 -19.59
#